data_AF-A0A1Y0AYH4-F1
#
_entry.id   AF-A0A1Y0AYH4-F1
#
_cell.length_a   1.000
_cell.length_b   1.000
_cell.length_c   1.000
_cell.angle_alpha   90.00
_cell.angle_beta   90.00
_cell.angle_gamma   90.00
#
_symmetry.space_group_name_H-M   'P 1'
#
loop_
_entity.id
_entity.type
_entity.pdbx_description
1 polymer ?
#
loop_
_entity_poly.entity_id
_entity_poly.type
_entity_poly.pdbx_seq_one_letter_code
_entity_poly.pdbx_strand_id
1 'polypeptide(L)'
;VDSNELRKHYRTSTKFQLDVASIIPFDICYLFFGFNPMFRANRMLKYTSFFEFNHHLESIMDKAYIYRVIRTTGYLLFILHINACVYYWASNYEGIGTTRWVYDGEGNEYLRCYYWAVRTLITIGGLPEPQTLFEIVFQLLNFFSGVFVFSSLIGQMRDVIGAATANQNYFRACMDDTIAYMNNYSIPKLVQKRVRTWYEYTWDSQRMLDESDLLKTLPTTVQLALAIDVNFSIISKVDLFK
;
A
#
# COMPACT_ATOMS: atom_id res chain seq x y z
N VAL A 1 6.41 27.88 19.68
CA VAL A 1 6.02 28.26 18.30
C VAL A 1 5.04 29.41 18.41
N ASP A 2 5.29 30.52 17.71
CA ASP A 2 4.47 31.73 17.81
C ASP A 2 3.11 31.52 17.11
N SER A 3 2.01 31.85 17.80
CA SER A 3 0.63 31.55 17.36
C SER A 3 0.27 32.32 16.09
N ASN A 4 0.82 33.53 15.95
CA ASN A 4 0.56 34.40 14.80
C ASN A 4 1.20 33.87 13.52
N GLU A 5 2.39 33.28 13.65
CA GLU A 5 3.13 32.71 12.53
C GLU A 5 2.46 31.43 12.01
N LEU A 6 1.98 30.56 12.92
CA LEU A 6 1.17 29.38 12.58
C LEU A 6 -0.10 29.73 11.81
N ARG A 7 -0.82 30.77 12.26
CA ARG A 7 -2.07 31.20 11.61
C ARG A 7 -1.81 31.74 10.20
N LYS A 8 -0.73 32.49 10.01
CA LYS A 8 -0.32 33.00 8.70
C LYS A 8 0.02 31.85 7.77
N HIS A 9 0.83 30.90 8.25
CA HIS A 9 1.21 29.71 7.48
C HIS A 9 0.01 28.84 7.08
N TYR A 10 -0.91 28.59 8.03
CA TYR A 10 -2.11 27.79 7.76
C TYR A 10 -3.02 28.45 6.71
N ARG A 11 -3.26 29.77 6.81
CA ARG A 11 -4.10 30.51 5.84
C ARG A 11 -3.52 30.56 4.43
N THR A 12 -2.21 30.56 4.29
CA THR A 12 -1.54 30.50 2.98
C THR A 12 -1.44 29.09 2.41
N SER A 13 -1.66 28.07 3.25
CA SER A 13 -1.57 26.67 2.84
C SER A 13 -2.78 26.25 1.99
N THR A 14 -2.53 25.42 0.98
CA THR A 14 -3.57 24.75 0.20
C THR A 14 -4.48 23.88 1.07
N LYS A 15 -4.03 23.44 2.25
CA LYS A 15 -4.87 22.75 3.24
C LYS A 15 -6.07 23.60 3.65
N PHE A 16 -5.88 24.90 3.91
CA PHE A 16 -6.97 25.78 4.31
C PHE A 16 -8.01 25.96 3.21
N GLN A 17 -7.58 26.08 1.95
CA GLN A 17 -8.50 26.20 0.82
C GLN A 17 -9.37 24.94 0.65
N LEU A 18 -8.77 23.75 0.78
CA LEU A 18 -9.47 22.47 0.71
C LEU A 18 -10.40 22.24 1.91
N ASP A 19 -9.97 22.62 3.12
CA ASP A 19 -10.78 22.54 4.33
C ASP A 19 -12.00 23.45 4.23
N VAL A 20 -11.82 24.71 3.79
CA VAL A 20 -12.92 25.65 3.57
C VAL A 20 -13.88 25.13 2.51
N ALA A 21 -13.36 24.67 1.37
CA ALA A 21 -14.18 24.10 0.31
C ALA A 21 -15.04 22.94 0.83
N SER A 22 -14.46 22.00 1.61
CA SER A 22 -15.16 20.83 2.14
C SER A 22 -16.30 21.15 3.14
N ILE A 23 -16.24 22.31 3.80
CA ILE A 23 -17.20 22.74 4.81
C ILE A 23 -18.37 23.53 4.18
N ILE A 24 -18.26 23.97 2.92
CA ILE A 24 -19.34 24.71 2.25
C ILE A 24 -20.61 23.85 2.27
N PRO A 25 -21.69 24.33 2.92
CA PRO A 25 -22.91 23.57 3.11
C PRO A 25 -23.75 23.59 1.82
N PHE A 26 -23.27 22.89 0.78
CA PHE A 26 -24.06 22.59 -0.41
C PHE A 26 -25.34 21.79 -0.08
N ASP A 27 -25.45 21.26 1.14
CA ASP A 27 -26.67 20.67 1.68
C ASP A 27 -27.85 21.68 1.69
N ILE A 28 -27.62 23.01 1.73
CA ILE A 28 -28.71 24.01 1.67
C ILE A 28 -29.42 23.99 0.31
N CYS A 29 -28.72 23.58 -0.75
CA CYS A 29 -29.30 23.44 -2.10
C CYS A 29 -30.29 22.27 -2.21
N TYR A 30 -30.36 21.36 -1.22
CA TYR A 30 -31.39 20.32 -1.15
C TYR A 30 -32.82 20.88 -1.10
N LEU A 31 -32.99 22.09 -0.56
CA LEU A 31 -34.30 22.76 -0.47
C LEU A 31 -34.84 23.21 -1.84
N PHE A 32 -33.97 23.42 -2.83
CA PHE A 32 -34.35 23.94 -4.15
C PHE A 32 -34.32 22.88 -5.27
N PHE A 33 -33.39 21.93 -5.24
CA PHE A 33 -33.14 20.98 -6.33
C PHE A 33 -33.59 19.53 -6.04
N GLY A 34 -34.19 19.26 -4.88
CA GLY A 34 -34.54 17.90 -4.44
C GLY A 34 -33.34 17.10 -3.91
N PHE A 35 -33.58 15.88 -3.42
CA PHE A 35 -32.54 15.03 -2.82
C PHE A 35 -31.56 14.46 -3.87
N ASN A 36 -30.47 15.20 -4.13
CA ASN A 36 -29.32 14.74 -4.92
C ASN A 36 -28.09 14.46 -4.03
N PRO A 37 -27.70 13.19 -3.81
CA PRO A 37 -26.51 12.81 -3.02
C PRO A 37 -25.18 13.39 -3.54
N MET A 38 -25.11 13.78 -4.83
CA MET A 38 -23.91 14.36 -5.46
C MET A 38 -23.42 15.63 -4.77
N PHE A 39 -24.30 16.45 -4.18
CA PHE A 39 -23.90 17.68 -3.49
C PHE A 39 -23.08 17.43 -2.22
N ARG A 40 -23.09 16.20 -1.67
CA ARG A 40 -22.24 15.81 -0.53
C ARG A 40 -20.85 15.33 -0.93
N ALA A 41 -20.58 15.11 -2.21
CA ALA A 41 -19.25 14.72 -2.70
C ALA A 41 -18.17 15.75 -2.35
N ASN A 42 -18.57 17.02 -2.15
CA ASN A 42 -17.70 18.11 -1.67
C ASN A 42 -16.94 17.77 -0.37
N ARG A 43 -17.51 16.91 0.49
CA ARG A 43 -16.85 16.47 1.74
C ARG A 43 -15.65 15.55 1.48
N MET A 44 -15.55 14.93 0.30
CA MET A 44 -14.40 14.09 -0.08
C MET A 44 -13.13 14.91 -0.38
N LEU A 45 -13.25 16.24 -0.52
CA LEU A 45 -12.09 17.14 -0.71
C LEU A 45 -11.13 17.14 0.48
N LYS A 46 -11.54 16.62 1.63
CA LYS A 46 -10.70 16.47 2.83
C LYS A 46 -9.74 15.25 2.77
N TYR A 47 -9.33 14.85 1.57
CA TYR A 47 -8.42 13.72 1.35
C TYR A 47 -7.05 13.94 2.03
N THR A 48 -6.61 15.19 2.17
CA THR A 48 -5.33 15.57 2.79
C THR A 48 -5.20 15.07 4.23
N SER A 49 -6.27 15.18 5.03
CA SER A 49 -6.28 14.68 6.41
C SER A 49 -6.12 13.16 6.47
N PHE A 50 -6.69 12.45 5.49
CA PHE A 50 -6.55 10.99 5.42
C PHE A 50 -5.12 10.57 5.07
N PHE A 51 -4.45 11.25 4.13
CA PHE A 51 -3.03 10.97 3.83
C PHE A 51 -2.11 11.28 5.02
N GLU A 52 -2.37 12.37 5.75
CA GLU A 52 -1.62 12.73 6.96
C GLU A 52 -1.76 11.66 8.06
N PHE A 53 -2.98 11.20 8.32
CA PHE A 53 -3.22 10.09 9.23
C PHE A 53 -2.49 8.81 8.81
N ASN A 54 -2.53 8.46 7.51
CA ASN A 54 -1.82 7.28 7.00
C ASN A 54 -0.30 7.40 7.15
N HIS A 55 0.26 8.60 6.97
CA HIS A 55 1.69 8.83 7.15
C HIS A 55 2.12 8.66 8.61
N HIS A 56 1.32 9.19 9.55
CA HIS A 56 1.58 9.00 10.98
C HIS A 56 1.46 7.54 11.39
N LEU A 57 0.44 6.82 10.92
CA LEU A 57 0.32 5.39 11.16
C LEU A 57 1.51 4.60 10.61
N GLU A 58 1.99 4.92 9.40
CA GLU A 58 3.17 4.25 8.83
C GLU A 58 4.41 4.48 9.69
N SER A 59 4.58 5.66 10.28
CA SER A 59 5.74 6.00 11.13
C SER A 59 5.75 5.31 12.49
N ILE A 60 4.57 4.93 13.02
CA ILE A 60 4.43 4.28 14.33
C ILE A 60 4.56 2.76 14.21
N MET A 61 4.33 2.20 13.03
CA MET A 61 4.32 0.75 12.82
C MET A 61 5.74 0.18 12.75
N ASP A 62 6.07 -0.74 13.67
CA ASP A 62 7.34 -1.49 13.71
C ASP A 62 7.68 -2.21 12.39
N LYS A 63 6.64 -2.54 11.60
CA LYS A 63 6.76 -3.23 10.31
C LYS A 63 6.05 -2.43 9.22
N ALA A 64 6.74 -1.41 8.70
CA ALA A 64 6.22 -0.54 7.64
C ALA A 64 5.67 -1.30 6.41
N TYR A 65 6.28 -2.43 6.03
CA TYR A 65 5.82 -3.22 4.89
C TYR A 65 4.42 -3.83 5.08
N ILE A 66 4.03 -4.23 6.30
CA ILE A 66 2.69 -4.77 6.58
C ILE A 66 1.64 -3.67 6.40
N TYR A 67 1.93 -2.47 6.91
CA TYR A 67 1.03 -1.34 6.77
C TYR A 67 0.82 -0.95 5.31
N ARG A 68 1.88 -0.99 4.49
CA ARG A 68 1.79 -0.76 3.04
C ARG A 68 0.82 -1.72 2.36
N VAL A 69 0.86 -3.03 2.69
CA VAL A 69 -0.08 -4.03 2.13
C VAL A 69 -1.53 -3.71 2.52
N ILE A 70 -1.77 -3.39 3.79
CA ILE A 70 -3.12 -3.07 4.29
C ILE A 70 -3.66 -1.81 3.59
N ARG A 71 -2.85 -0.76 3.50
CA ARG A 71 -3.20 0.51 2.85
C ARG A 71 -3.56 0.30 1.38
N THR A 72 -2.72 -0.40 0.63
CA THR A 72 -2.96 -0.66 -0.80
C THR A 72 -4.20 -1.54 -1.01
N THR A 73 -4.43 -2.54 -0.16
CA THR A 73 -5.67 -3.34 -0.16
C THR A 73 -6.91 -2.48 0.15
N GLY A 74 -6.81 -1.55 1.10
CA GLY A 74 -7.89 -0.62 1.42
C GLY A 74 -8.24 0.29 0.24
N TYR A 75 -7.23 0.82 -0.47
CA TYR A 75 -7.44 1.63 -1.68
C TYR A 75 -8.12 0.84 -2.79
N LEU A 76 -7.74 -0.42 -2.98
CA LEU A 76 -8.37 -1.32 -3.94
C LEU A 76 -9.87 -1.52 -3.65
N LEU A 77 -10.20 -1.87 -2.41
CA LEU A 77 -11.60 -2.07 -2.00
C LEU A 77 -12.43 -0.79 -2.15
N PHE A 78 -11.82 0.37 -1.88
CA PHE A 78 -12.48 1.65 -2.04
C PHE A 78 -12.76 2.00 -3.51
N ILE A 79 -11.79 1.77 -4.40
CA ILE A 79 -11.98 1.96 -5.84
C ILE A 79 -13.05 1.02 -6.38
N LEU A 80 -13.07 -0.25 -5.93
CA LEU A 80 -14.11 -1.22 -6.28
C LEU A 80 -15.50 -0.77 -5.83
N HIS A 81 -15.62 -0.21 -4.63
CA HIS A 81 -16.87 0.38 -4.15
C HIS A 81 -17.34 1.53 -5.04
N ILE A 82 -16.45 2.48 -5.36
CA ILE A 82 -16.78 3.59 -6.27
C ILE A 82 -17.22 3.04 -7.64
N ASN A 83 -16.50 2.05 -8.17
CA ASN A 83 -16.83 1.43 -9.44
C ASN A 83 -18.23 0.79 -9.45
N ALA A 84 -18.57 0.07 -8.38
CA ALA A 84 -19.90 -0.52 -8.19
C ALA A 84 -21.00 0.57 -8.12
N CYS A 85 -20.76 1.66 -7.40
CA CYS A 85 -21.70 2.78 -7.30
C CYS A 85 -21.89 3.50 -8.63
N VAL A 86 -20.81 3.71 -9.40
CA VAL A 86 -20.88 4.34 -10.73
C VAL A 86 -21.62 3.43 -11.72
N TYR A 87 -21.40 2.12 -11.67
CA TYR A 87 -22.15 1.15 -12.48
C TYR A 87 -23.65 1.12 -12.14
N TYR A 88 -24.00 1.18 -10.86
CA TYR A 88 -25.40 1.32 -10.44
C TYR A 88 -26.02 2.64 -10.92
N TRP A 89 -25.27 3.75 -10.83
CA TRP A 89 -25.73 5.04 -11.33
C TRP A 89 -25.97 5.01 -12.85
N ALA A 90 -25.06 4.40 -13.62
CA ALA A 90 -25.22 4.19 -15.06
C ALA A 90 -26.45 3.31 -15.37
N SER A 91 -26.60 2.23 -14.62
CA SER A 91 -27.76 1.31 -14.69
C SER A 91 -29.10 2.04 -14.44
N ASN A 92 -29.15 2.91 -13.44
CA ASN A 92 -30.34 3.68 -13.13
C ASN A 92 -30.62 4.80 -14.16
N TYR A 93 -29.56 5.33 -14.81
CA TYR A 93 -29.70 6.35 -15.86
C TYR A 93 -30.31 5.78 -17.15
N GLU A 94 -29.94 4.57 -17.56
CA GLU A 94 -30.57 3.89 -18.71
C GLU A 94 -31.92 3.24 -18.34
N GLY A 95 -32.11 2.89 -17.07
CA GLY A 95 -33.31 2.26 -16.54
C GLY A 95 -33.05 0.79 -16.18
N ILE A 96 -33.38 0.44 -14.93
CA ILE A 96 -33.15 -0.88 -14.35
C ILE A 96 -33.88 -1.97 -15.16
N GLY A 97 -33.18 -3.04 -15.51
CA GLY A 97 -33.72 -4.20 -16.23
C GLY A 97 -34.08 -3.98 -17.70
N THR A 98 -33.68 -2.85 -18.29
CA THR A 98 -33.97 -2.53 -19.71
C THR A 98 -33.10 -3.34 -20.69
N THR A 99 -31.83 -3.56 -20.35
CA THR A 99 -30.88 -4.35 -21.13
C THR A 99 -30.31 -5.50 -20.30
N ARG A 100 -29.62 -6.44 -20.96
CA ARG A 100 -28.91 -7.53 -20.28
C ARG A 100 -27.68 -7.06 -19.50
N TRP A 101 -27.13 -5.90 -19.86
CA TRP A 101 -25.93 -5.34 -19.24
C TRP A 101 -26.23 -4.59 -17.94
N VAL A 102 -27.37 -3.92 -17.89
CA VAL A 102 -27.85 -3.16 -16.74
C VAL A 102 -28.28 -4.10 -15.60
N TYR A 103 -28.18 -3.62 -14.35
CA TYR A 103 -28.72 -4.32 -13.19
C TYR A 103 -30.22 -4.65 -13.38
N ASP A 104 -30.60 -5.91 -13.10
CA ASP A 104 -31.92 -6.47 -13.38
C ASP A 104 -32.98 -6.19 -12.30
N GLY A 105 -32.60 -5.53 -11.20
CA GLY A 105 -33.52 -5.22 -10.10
C GLY A 105 -33.74 -6.37 -9.12
N GLU A 106 -33.08 -7.52 -9.31
CA GLU A 106 -33.29 -8.68 -8.46
C GLU A 106 -32.25 -8.78 -7.34
N GLY A 107 -32.72 -9.05 -6.12
CA GLY A 107 -31.87 -9.28 -4.95
C GLY A 107 -31.24 -8.00 -4.39
N ASN A 108 -30.02 -8.12 -3.84
CA ASN A 108 -29.31 -6.99 -3.25
C ASN A 108 -28.54 -6.21 -4.33
N GLU A 109 -29.00 -5.00 -4.60
CA GLU A 109 -28.46 -4.07 -5.60
C GLU A 109 -26.94 -3.85 -5.43
N TYR A 110 -26.50 -3.62 -4.19
CA TYR A 110 -25.09 -3.37 -3.89
C TYR A 110 -24.23 -4.59 -4.18
N LEU A 111 -24.64 -5.77 -3.74
CA LEU A 111 -23.83 -6.97 -3.86
C LEU A 111 -23.66 -7.40 -5.33
N ARG A 112 -24.72 -7.28 -6.15
CA ARG A 112 -24.66 -7.57 -7.58
C ARG A 112 -23.80 -6.56 -8.34
N CYS A 113 -23.94 -5.26 -8.05
CA CYS A 113 -23.10 -4.23 -8.67
C CYS A 113 -21.63 -4.37 -8.24
N TYR A 114 -21.38 -4.72 -6.98
CA TYR A 114 -20.04 -4.99 -6.48
C TYR A 114 -19.42 -6.24 -7.12
N TYR A 115 -20.20 -7.30 -7.30
CA TYR A 115 -19.78 -8.49 -8.02
C TYR A 115 -19.41 -8.18 -9.48
N TRP A 116 -20.22 -7.37 -10.17
CA TRP A 116 -19.90 -6.87 -11.51
C TRP A 116 -18.59 -6.07 -11.52
N ALA A 117 -18.44 -5.11 -10.60
CA ALA A 117 -17.23 -4.28 -10.49
C ALA A 117 -15.97 -5.13 -10.28
N VAL A 118 -16.02 -6.09 -9.35
CA VAL A 118 -14.92 -7.02 -9.10
C VAL A 118 -14.55 -7.79 -10.36
N ARG A 119 -15.53 -8.37 -11.07
CA ARG A 119 -15.30 -9.14 -12.30
C ARG A 119 -14.67 -8.31 -13.41
N THR A 120 -15.10 -7.07 -13.58
CA THR A 120 -14.48 -6.18 -14.57
C THR A 120 -13.04 -5.84 -14.23
N LEU A 121 -12.74 -5.60 -12.95
CA LEU A 121 -11.40 -5.24 -12.51
C LEU A 121 -10.40 -6.39 -12.69
N ILE A 122 -10.77 -7.61 -12.29
CA ILE A 122 -9.93 -8.81 -12.43
C ILE A 122 -10.01 -9.42 -13.83
N THR A 123 -10.73 -8.78 -14.75
CA THR A 123 -10.91 -9.22 -16.15
C THR A 123 -11.44 -10.65 -16.30
N ILE A 124 -12.25 -11.13 -15.34
CA ILE A 124 -12.90 -12.43 -15.45
C ILE A 124 -14.06 -12.31 -16.44
N GLY A 125 -13.99 -13.07 -17.53
CA GLY A 125 -14.98 -13.08 -18.62
C GLY A 125 -16.39 -13.51 -18.21
N GLY A 126 -17.31 -13.47 -19.18
CA GLY A 126 -18.73 -13.82 -18.99
C GLY A 126 -19.58 -12.68 -18.44
N LEU A 127 -19.16 -11.43 -18.64
CA LEU A 127 -20.03 -10.29 -18.43
C LEU A 127 -21.10 -10.22 -19.53
N PRO A 128 -22.30 -9.74 -19.22
CA PRO A 128 -23.31 -9.48 -20.25
C PRO A 128 -22.76 -8.50 -21.30
N GLU A 129 -23.06 -8.78 -22.57
CA GLU A 129 -22.61 -7.95 -23.68
C GLU A 129 -23.34 -6.59 -23.67
N PRO A 130 -22.61 -5.46 -23.78
CA PRO A 130 -23.22 -4.15 -23.91
C PRO A 130 -23.95 -4.03 -25.26
N GLN A 131 -25.16 -3.49 -25.24
CA GLN A 131 -26.04 -3.31 -26.40
C GLN A 131 -26.11 -1.86 -26.86
N THR A 132 -26.04 -0.89 -25.94
CA THR A 132 -26.11 0.54 -26.29
C THR A 132 -24.73 1.14 -26.52
N LEU A 133 -24.66 2.23 -27.30
CA LEU A 133 -23.40 2.97 -27.48
C LEU A 133 -22.83 3.48 -26.15
N PHE A 134 -23.71 3.87 -25.23
CA PHE A 134 -23.33 4.35 -23.91
C PHE A 134 -22.69 3.22 -23.08
N GLU A 135 -23.32 2.04 -23.03
CA GLU A 135 -22.78 0.85 -22.36
C GLU A 135 -21.42 0.45 -22.93
N ILE A 136 -21.25 0.49 -24.25
CA ILE A 136 -19.98 0.16 -24.93
C ILE A 136 -18.86 1.12 -24.50
N VAL A 137 -19.11 2.44 -24.55
CA VAL A 137 -18.10 3.44 -24.15
C VAL A 137 -17.79 3.33 -22.66
N PHE A 138 -18.82 3.15 -21.83
CA PHE A 138 -18.66 2.97 -20.39
C PHE A 138 -17.82 1.73 -20.06
N GLN A 139 -18.14 0.60 -20.66
CA GLN A 139 -17.42 -0.66 -20.48
C GLN A 139 -15.97 -0.54 -20.97
N LEU A 140 -15.72 0.14 -22.09
CA LEU A 140 -14.38 0.37 -22.62
C LEU A 140 -13.53 1.21 -21.67
N LEU A 141 -14.06 2.34 -21.19
CA LEU A 141 -13.38 3.20 -20.21
C LEU A 141 -13.12 2.46 -18.91
N ASN A 142 -14.10 1.66 -18.46
CA ASN A 142 -13.99 0.85 -17.26
C ASN A 142 -12.87 -0.19 -17.38
N PHE A 143 -12.79 -0.91 -18.51
CA PHE A 143 -11.70 -1.87 -18.73
C PHE A 143 -10.35 -1.19 -18.82
N PHE A 144 -10.24 -0.06 -19.52
CA PHE A 144 -8.98 0.67 -19.63
C PHE A 144 -8.48 1.15 -18.26
N SER A 145 -9.38 1.73 -17.46
CA SER A 145 -9.07 2.12 -16.08
C SER A 145 -8.76 0.90 -15.19
N GLY A 146 -9.50 -0.20 -15.35
CA GLY A 146 -9.34 -1.42 -14.57
C GLY A 146 -7.96 -2.06 -14.76
N VAL A 147 -7.51 -2.18 -16.01
CA VAL A 147 -6.16 -2.69 -16.33
C VAL A 147 -5.07 -1.80 -15.73
N PHE A 148 -5.23 -0.48 -15.77
CA PHE A 148 -4.28 0.45 -15.16
C PHE A 148 -4.19 0.28 -13.64
N VAL A 149 -5.35 0.22 -12.96
CA VAL A 149 -5.42 0.03 -11.50
C VAL A 149 -4.81 -1.32 -11.10
N PHE A 150 -5.18 -2.39 -11.80
CA PHE A 150 -4.68 -3.75 -11.51
C PHE A 150 -3.16 -3.86 -11.74
N SER A 151 -2.66 -3.29 -12.84
CA SER A 151 -1.22 -3.24 -13.13
C SER A 151 -0.43 -2.46 -12.06
N SER A 152 -0.93 -1.28 -11.65
CA SER A 152 -0.30 -0.49 -10.59
C SER A 152 -0.27 -1.24 -9.25
N LEU A 153 -1.34 -1.96 -8.92
CA LEU A 153 -1.43 -2.80 -7.73
C LEU A 153 -0.37 -3.90 -7.70
N ILE A 154 -0.21 -4.62 -8.82
CA ILE A 154 0.81 -5.66 -8.95
C ILE A 154 2.21 -5.04 -8.79
N GLY A 155 2.45 -3.86 -9.37
CA GLY A 155 3.71 -3.12 -9.20
C GLY A 155 4.01 -2.83 -7.73
N GLN A 156 3.05 -2.24 -7.01
CA GLN A 156 3.22 -1.94 -5.59
C GLN A 156 3.43 -3.20 -4.74
N MET A 157 2.67 -4.27 -4.99
CA MET A 157 2.83 -5.53 -4.26
C MET A 157 4.21 -6.14 -4.50
N ARG A 158 4.72 -6.09 -5.73
CA ARG A 158 6.09 -6.51 -6.05
C ARG A 158 7.13 -5.71 -5.25
N ASP A 159 6.99 -4.39 -5.19
CA ASP A 159 7.94 -3.53 -4.47
C ASP A 159 7.94 -3.83 -2.96
N VAL A 160 6.75 -4.06 -2.38
CA VAL A 160 6.60 -4.44 -0.97
C VAL A 160 7.22 -5.80 -0.68
N ILE A 161 6.98 -6.80 -1.53
CA ILE A 161 7.58 -8.14 -1.38
C ILE A 161 9.10 -8.05 -1.56
N GLY A 162 9.57 -7.26 -2.53
CA GLY A 162 10.98 -7.00 -2.76
C GLY A 162 11.66 -6.41 -1.52
N ALA A 163 11.06 -5.38 -0.91
CA ALA A 163 11.58 -4.78 0.32
C ALA A 163 11.54 -5.76 1.51
N ALA A 164 10.48 -6.55 1.65
CA ALA A 164 10.33 -7.52 2.75
C ALA A 164 11.33 -8.68 2.66
N THR A 165 11.70 -9.07 1.43
CA THR A 165 12.63 -10.20 1.18
C THR A 165 14.05 -9.76 0.83
N ALA A 166 14.34 -8.45 0.78
CA ALA A 166 15.61 -7.91 0.34
C ALA A 166 16.82 -8.51 1.08
N ASN A 167 16.79 -8.50 2.42
CA ASN A 167 17.90 -9.03 3.24
C ASN A 167 18.10 -10.54 3.04
N GLN A 168 17.00 -11.30 2.96
CA GLN A 168 17.07 -12.73 2.75
C GLN A 168 17.58 -13.09 1.35
N ASN A 169 17.14 -12.35 0.33
CA ASN A 169 17.59 -12.53 -1.04
C ASN A 169 19.07 -12.18 -1.18
N TYR A 170 19.52 -11.09 -0.54
CA TYR A 170 20.93 -10.70 -0.49
C TYR A 170 21.79 -11.78 0.20
N PHE A 171 21.36 -12.28 1.36
CA PHE A 171 22.06 -13.34 2.08
C PHE A 171 22.20 -14.61 1.24
N ARG A 172 21.10 -15.05 0.61
CA ARG A 172 21.09 -16.22 -0.27
C ARG A 172 21.99 -16.03 -1.48
N ALA A 173 21.99 -14.84 -2.09
CA ALA A 173 22.87 -14.54 -3.21
C ALA A 173 24.35 -14.68 -2.82
N CYS A 174 24.78 -14.13 -1.68
CA CYS A 174 26.17 -14.29 -1.21
C CYS A 174 26.55 -15.76 -0.91
N MET A 175 25.62 -16.53 -0.33
CA MET A 175 25.83 -17.97 -0.10
C MET A 175 26.00 -18.71 -1.45
N ASP A 176 25.12 -18.44 -2.41
CA ASP A 176 25.15 -19.07 -3.73
C ASP A 176 26.43 -18.69 -4.50
N ASP A 177 26.85 -17.43 -4.45
CA ASP A 177 28.12 -16.95 -5.05
C ASP A 177 29.34 -17.64 -4.42
N THR A 178 29.34 -17.80 -3.09
CA THR A 178 30.42 -18.51 -2.38
C THR A 178 30.46 -19.98 -2.81
N ILE A 179 29.31 -20.64 -2.94
CA ILE A 179 29.23 -22.03 -3.37
C ILE A 179 29.63 -22.18 -4.83
N ALA A 180 29.23 -21.25 -5.69
CA ALA A 180 29.63 -21.20 -7.09
C ALA A 180 31.16 -21.06 -7.23
N TYR A 181 31.78 -20.18 -6.44
CA TYR A 181 33.23 -20.07 -6.35
C TYR A 181 33.88 -21.41 -5.96
N MET A 182 33.40 -22.05 -4.88
CA MET A 182 33.96 -23.34 -4.43
C MET A 182 33.82 -24.45 -5.47
N ASN A 183 32.74 -24.43 -6.26
CA ASN A 183 32.53 -25.37 -7.37
C ASN A 183 33.51 -25.13 -8.51
N ASN A 184 33.74 -23.88 -8.91
CA ASN A 184 34.69 -23.53 -9.97
C ASN A 184 36.12 -23.97 -9.64
N TYR A 185 36.53 -23.84 -8.38
CA TYR A 185 37.86 -24.28 -7.92
C TYR A 185 37.91 -25.76 -7.47
N SER A 186 36.85 -26.55 -7.71
CA SER A 186 36.78 -27.98 -7.40
C SER A 186 37.10 -28.32 -5.93
N ILE A 187 36.64 -27.47 -5.00
CA ILE A 187 36.85 -27.66 -3.56
C ILE A 187 36.03 -28.88 -3.09
N PRO A 188 36.56 -29.75 -2.20
CA PRO A 188 35.86 -30.93 -1.70
C PRO A 188 34.48 -30.62 -1.11
N LYS A 189 33.47 -31.47 -1.44
CA LYS A 189 32.08 -31.32 -0.96
C LYS A 189 31.94 -31.24 0.56
N LEU A 190 32.87 -31.84 1.31
CA LEU A 190 32.89 -31.75 2.77
C LEU A 190 33.06 -30.30 3.26
N VAL A 191 33.96 -29.53 2.62
CA VAL A 191 34.20 -28.12 2.96
C VAL A 191 33.00 -27.28 2.53
N GLN A 192 32.46 -27.52 1.34
CA GLN A 192 31.26 -26.83 0.86
C GLN A 192 30.07 -27.02 1.80
N LYS A 193 29.86 -28.23 2.32
CA LYS A 193 28.80 -28.51 3.30
C LYS A 193 29.02 -27.74 4.61
N ARG A 194 30.25 -27.67 5.12
CA ARG A 194 30.57 -26.89 6.33
C ARG A 194 30.28 -25.40 6.13
N VAL A 195 30.66 -24.85 4.98
CA VAL A 195 30.41 -23.43 4.64
C VAL A 195 28.91 -23.16 4.54
N ARG A 196 28.14 -24.04 3.86
CA ARG A 196 26.68 -23.92 3.78
C ARG A 196 26.03 -23.96 5.17
N THR A 197 26.42 -24.92 6.01
CA THR A 197 25.88 -25.02 7.38
C THR A 197 26.23 -23.78 8.22
N TRP A 198 27.42 -23.19 8.03
CA TRP A 198 27.75 -21.92 8.68
C TRP A 198 26.84 -20.79 8.19
N TYR A 199 26.61 -20.63 6.88
CA TYR A 199 25.67 -19.63 6.35
C TYR A 199 24.25 -19.83 6.90
N GLU A 200 23.74 -21.06 6.93
CA GLU A 200 22.41 -21.37 7.48
C GLU A 200 22.32 -20.99 8.97
N TYR A 201 23.33 -21.37 9.77
CA TYR A 201 23.41 -21.00 11.19
C TYR A 201 23.51 -19.48 11.41
N THR A 202 24.31 -18.79 10.60
CA THR A 202 24.46 -17.33 10.67
C THR A 202 23.14 -16.63 10.32
N TRP A 203 22.41 -17.12 9.31
CA TRP A 203 21.07 -16.59 8.99
C TRP A 203 20.10 -16.77 10.15
N ASP A 204 20.06 -17.96 10.74
CA ASP A 204 19.14 -18.27 11.83
C ASP A 204 19.44 -17.47 13.11
N SER A 205 20.70 -17.17 13.39
CA SER A 205 21.10 -16.40 14.59
C SER A 205 21.06 -14.88 14.41
N GLN A 206 21.53 -14.36 13.28
CA GLN A 206 21.78 -12.91 13.09
C GLN A 206 20.88 -12.28 12.01
N ARG A 207 20.35 -13.06 11.06
CA ARG A 207 19.60 -12.58 9.86
C ARG A 207 20.31 -11.52 9.02
N MET A 208 21.61 -11.33 9.20
CA MET A 208 22.43 -10.39 8.45
C MET A 208 23.88 -10.87 8.39
N LEU A 209 24.60 -10.48 7.34
CA LEU A 209 26.02 -10.82 7.16
C LEU A 209 26.97 -9.76 7.72
N ASP A 210 26.58 -8.48 7.61
CA ASP A 210 27.43 -7.36 8.02
C ASP A 210 26.67 -6.36 8.90
N GLU A 211 26.86 -6.48 10.21
CA GLU A 211 26.35 -5.53 11.20
C GLU A 211 27.13 -4.21 11.19
N SER A 212 28.40 -4.25 10.78
CA SER A 212 29.30 -3.09 10.83
C SER A 212 28.89 -2.00 9.84
N ASP A 213 28.44 -2.40 8.65
CA ASP A 213 27.92 -1.47 7.64
C ASP A 213 26.63 -0.77 8.09
N LEU A 214 25.78 -1.46 8.87
CA LEU A 214 24.60 -0.83 9.47
C LEU A 214 25.00 0.22 10.50
N LEU A 215 25.95 -0.09 11.37
CA LEU A 215 26.41 0.85 12.40
C LEU A 215 27.09 2.09 11.81
N LYS A 216 27.82 1.97 10.68
CA LYS A 216 28.46 3.11 10.00
C LYS A 216 27.47 4.20 9.54
N THR A 217 26.20 3.87 9.34
CA THR A 217 25.16 4.85 8.96
C THR A 217 24.76 5.78 10.10
N LEU A 218 25.01 5.38 11.35
CA LEU A 218 24.65 6.15 12.54
C LEU A 218 25.74 7.19 12.85
N PRO A 219 25.39 8.35 13.46
CA PRO A 219 26.40 9.25 14.02
C PRO A 219 27.25 8.54 15.07
N THR A 220 28.54 8.88 15.15
CA THR A 220 29.52 8.24 16.05
C THR A 220 29.09 8.27 17.52
N THR A 221 28.41 9.34 17.95
CA THR A 221 27.87 9.46 19.31
C THR A 221 26.83 8.38 19.64
N VAL A 222 25.97 8.04 18.68
CA VAL A 222 24.93 7.03 18.82
C VAL A 222 25.53 5.62 18.74
N GLN A 223 26.49 5.41 17.84
CA GLN A 223 27.22 4.14 17.75
C GLN A 223 27.89 3.78 19.09
N LEU A 224 28.57 4.75 19.70
CA LEU A 224 29.27 4.54 20.97
C LEU A 224 28.29 4.28 22.12
N ALA A 225 27.18 5.01 22.18
CA ALA A 225 26.14 4.78 23.17
C ALA A 225 25.54 3.36 23.04
N LEU A 226 25.25 2.91 21.81
CA LEU A 226 24.74 1.57 21.54
C LEU A 226 25.74 0.48 21.93
N ALA A 227 27.01 0.67 21.56
CA ALA A 227 28.09 -0.28 21.87
C ALA A 227 28.32 -0.42 23.39
N ILE A 228 28.22 0.68 24.14
CA ILE A 228 28.26 0.65 25.61
C ILE A 228 27.05 -0.11 26.12
N ASP A 229 25.83 0.23 25.73
CA ASP A 229 24.61 -0.39 26.28
C ASP A 229 24.57 -1.92 26.08
N VAL A 230 24.94 -2.40 24.88
CA VAL A 230 24.98 -3.84 24.55
C VAL A 230 26.07 -4.57 25.33
N ASN A 231 27.28 -3.99 25.42
CA ASN A 231 28.45 -4.71 25.94
C ASN A 231 28.73 -4.45 27.43
N PHE A 232 28.20 -3.38 28.03
CA PHE A 232 28.52 -2.97 29.40
C PHE A 232 28.15 -4.04 30.42
N SER A 233 26.98 -4.67 30.27
CA SER A 233 26.51 -5.74 31.17
C SER A 233 27.36 -7.01 31.13
N ILE A 234 28.09 -7.22 30.03
CA ILE A 234 29.01 -8.34 29.81
C ILE A 234 30.38 -7.98 30.38
N ILE A 235 30.92 -6.82 29.97
CA ILE A 235 32.27 -6.35 30.35
C ILE A 235 32.35 -6.14 31.87
N SER A 236 31.31 -5.59 32.51
CA SER A 236 31.30 -5.33 33.96
C SER A 236 31.35 -6.60 34.82
N LYS A 237 31.06 -7.77 34.24
CA LYS A 237 31.07 -9.06 34.94
C LYS A 237 32.40 -9.80 34.80
N VAL A 238 33.31 -9.33 33.93
CA VAL A 238 34.60 -9.97 33.69
C VAL A 238 35.60 -9.49 34.75
N ASP A 239 36.14 -10.41 35.55
CA ASP A 239 37.06 -10.11 36.65
C ASP A 239 38.37 -9.41 36.21
N LEU A 240 38.74 -9.51 34.93
CA LEU A 240 39.89 -8.82 34.35
C LEU A 240 39.73 -7.28 34.32
N PHE A 241 38.48 -6.78 34.30
CA PHE A 241 38.15 -5.36 34.19
C PHE A 241 37.50 -4.79 35.46
N LYS A 242 37.56 -5.53 36.58
CA LYS A 242 37.18 -5.05 37.91
C LYS A 242 38.27 -4.21 38.55
#